data_AF-A0ABD1JQW7-F1
#
_entry.id   AF-A0ABD1JQW7-F1
#
_cell.length_a   1.000
_cell.length_b   1.000
_cell.length_c   1.000
_cell.angle_alpha   90.00
_cell.angle_beta   90.00
_cell.angle_gamma   90.00
#
_symmetry.space_group_name_H-M   'P 1'
#
loop_
_entity.id
_entity.type
_entity.pdbx_description
1 polymer ?
#
loop_
_entity_poly.entity_id
_entity_poly.type
_entity_poly.pdbx_seq_one_letter_code
_entity_poly.pdbx_strand_id
1 'polypeptide(L)'
;MPDFCAAYGCSNERTETSKEKGLTFHRFPKEGARRQAWVLALKREGFVPKPRTLICSCHFLPEDFGRTGQTVRLREGAIPSIFNFPKHLSKVSQAPCHH
;
A
#
# COMPACT_ATOMS: atom_id res chain seq x y z
N MET A 1 19.51 0.41 -5.64
CA MET A 1 18.65 0.43 -4.43
C MET A 1 17.28 -0.10 -4.83
N PRO A 2 16.87 -1.27 -4.31
CA PRO A 2 15.53 -1.80 -4.53
C PRO A 2 14.48 -0.86 -3.93
N ASP A 3 13.32 -0.73 -4.57
CA ASP A 3 12.20 0.00 -3.98
C ASP A 3 11.37 -0.98 -3.13
N PHE A 4 11.36 -0.80 -1.80
CA PHE A 4 10.62 -1.63 -0.86
C PHE A 4 9.26 -1.02 -0.51
N CYS A 5 8.32 -1.89 -0.12
CA CYS A 5 7.08 -1.47 0.50
C CYS A 5 7.38 -0.75 1.84
N ALA A 6 6.80 0.44 2.03
CA ALA A 6 6.97 1.20 3.26
C ALA A 6 6.00 0.79 4.37
N ALA A 7 5.07 -0.13 4.08
CA ALA A 7 4.10 -0.62 5.04
C ALA A 7 4.77 -1.36 6.21
N TYR A 8 4.21 -1.18 7.40
CA TYR A 8 4.70 -1.84 8.60
C TYR A 8 4.61 -3.36 8.47
N GLY A 9 5.71 -4.05 8.75
CA GLY A 9 5.78 -5.52 8.68
C GLY A 9 5.73 -6.10 7.27
N CYS A 10 5.91 -5.27 6.22
CA CYS A 10 5.96 -5.73 4.85
C CYS A 10 7.41 -5.79 4.33
N SER A 11 7.82 -6.96 3.84
CA SER A 11 9.13 -7.18 3.22
C SER A 11 9.06 -7.24 1.69
N ASN A 12 7.92 -6.84 1.09
CA ASN A 12 7.77 -6.89 -0.36
C ASN A 12 8.67 -5.86 -1.04
N GLU A 13 9.44 -6.32 -2.02
CA GLU A 13 10.32 -5.51 -2.84
C GLU A 13 9.86 -5.48 -4.29
N ARG A 14 10.06 -4.33 -4.96
CA ARG A 14 9.77 -4.18 -6.38
C ARG A 14 10.83 -4.91 -7.21
N THR A 15 10.59 -6.20 -7.44
CA THR A 15 11.39 -7.08 -8.30
C THR A 15 10.53 -7.73 -9.39
N GLU A 16 11.19 -8.38 -10.34
CA GLU A 16 10.52 -9.18 -11.38
C GLU A 16 9.67 -10.29 -10.77
N THR A 17 10.17 -10.99 -9.75
CA THR A 17 9.42 -12.01 -9.01
C THR A 17 8.12 -11.49 -8.40
N SER A 18 8.14 -10.27 -7.83
CA SER A 18 6.93 -9.63 -7.32
C SER A 18 5.94 -9.30 -8.45
N LYS A 19 6.45 -8.89 -9.62
CA LYS A 19 5.62 -8.63 -10.81
C LYS A 19 5.01 -9.92 -11.37
N GLU A 20 5.75 -11.03 -11.40
CA GLU A 20 5.23 -12.35 -11.81
C GLU A 20 4.11 -12.83 -10.89
N LYS A 21 4.19 -12.51 -9.59
CA LYS A 21 3.12 -12.75 -8.60
C LYS A 21 1.95 -11.76 -8.71
N GLY A 22 1.97 -10.84 -9.67
CA GLY A 22 0.93 -9.82 -9.83
C GLY A 22 0.96 -8.70 -8.78
N LEU A 23 2.03 -8.58 -7.99
CA LEU A 23 2.17 -7.47 -7.05
C LEU A 23 2.45 -6.17 -7.80
N THR A 24 1.65 -5.17 -7.51
CA THR A 24 1.83 -3.82 -8.04
C THR A 24 2.25 -2.88 -6.92
N PHE A 25 3.02 -1.85 -7.26
CA PHE A 25 3.60 -0.92 -6.29
C PHE A 25 3.16 0.51 -6.60
N HIS A 26 2.49 1.12 -5.64
CA HIS A 26 1.86 2.43 -5.78
C HIS A 26 2.66 3.49 -5.03
N ARG A 27 2.95 4.59 -5.73
CA ARG A 27 3.59 5.77 -5.13
C ARG A 27 2.59 6.55 -4.30
N PHE A 28 3.13 7.26 -3.31
CA PHE A 28 2.34 8.26 -2.61
C PHE A 28 1.82 9.31 -3.60
N PRO A 29 0.56 9.76 -3.43
CA PRO A 29 0.01 10.85 -4.23
C PRO A 29 0.80 12.13 -3.97
N LYS A 30 0.89 12.99 -5.01
CA LYS A 30 1.78 14.15 -5.07
C LYS A 30 1.64 15.07 -3.85
N GLU A 31 0.44 15.54 -3.57
CA GLU A 31 0.08 16.34 -2.39
C GLU A 31 -1.44 16.27 -2.19
N GLY A 32 -1.91 16.27 -0.94
CA GLY A 32 -3.34 16.37 -0.62
C GLY A 32 -3.79 15.50 0.57
N ALA A 33 -5.07 15.59 0.92
CA ALA A 33 -5.69 14.87 2.04
C ALA A 33 -5.42 13.35 2.00
N ARG A 34 -5.37 12.77 0.79
CA ARG A 34 -5.02 11.37 0.58
C ARG A 34 -3.59 11.03 1.02
N ARG A 35 -2.61 11.89 0.74
CA ARG A 35 -1.21 11.67 1.14
C ARG A 35 -1.12 11.60 2.66
N GLN A 36 -1.80 12.52 3.34
CA GLN A 36 -1.89 12.53 4.80
C GLN A 36 -2.58 11.27 5.33
N ALA A 37 -3.68 10.84 4.71
CA ALA A 37 -4.39 9.63 5.11
C ALA A 37 -3.49 8.37 5.00
N TRP A 38 -2.66 8.26 3.96
CA TRP A 38 -1.70 7.15 3.83
C TRP A 38 -0.61 7.19 4.91
N VAL A 39 -0.13 8.38 5.27
CA VAL A 39 0.86 8.55 6.36
C VAL A 39 0.25 8.16 7.70
N LEU A 40 -0.99 8.58 7.96
CA LEU A 40 -1.74 8.21 9.17
C LEU A 40 -2.01 6.70 9.22
N ALA A 41 -2.35 6.10 8.08
CA ALA A 41 -2.64 4.67 7.98
C ALA A 41 -1.41 3.79 8.29
N LEU A 42 -0.21 4.27 7.99
CA LEU A 42 1.05 3.61 8.37
C LEU A 42 1.28 3.59 9.88
N LYS A 43 0.57 4.41 10.66
CA LYS A 43 0.68 4.53 12.12
C LYS A 43 2.13 4.66 12.61
N ARG A 44 2.97 5.37 11.84
CA ARG A 44 4.39 5.53 12.12
C ARG A 44 4.68 6.98 12.49
N GLU A 45 5.02 7.22 13.74
CA GLU A 45 5.36 8.54 14.24
C GLU A 45 6.56 9.12 13.47
N GLY A 46 6.45 10.39 13.05
CA GLY A 46 7.51 11.08 12.30
C GLY A 46 7.77 10.55 10.88
N PHE A 47 6.90 9.70 10.32
CA PHE A 47 7.11 9.17 8.99
C PHE A 47 6.84 10.22 7.89
N VAL A 48 7.89 10.55 7.14
CA VAL A 48 7.80 11.44 5.98
C VAL A 48 7.93 10.61 4.69
N PRO A 49 6.86 10.49 3.87
CA PRO A 49 6.93 9.75 2.62
C PRO A 49 7.84 10.49 1.63
N LYS A 50 8.87 9.78 1.15
CA LYS A 50 9.79 10.25 0.11
C LYS A 50 9.21 9.96 -1.28
N PRO A 51 9.71 10.59 -2.36
CA PRO A 51 9.24 10.32 -3.73
C PRO A 51 9.40 8.86 -4.20
N ARG A 52 10.35 8.13 -3.59
CA ARG A 52 10.57 6.69 -3.82
C ARG A 52 9.82 5.78 -2.84
N THR A 53 9.06 6.34 -1.90
CA THR A 53 8.25 5.54 -0.98
C THR A 53 7.08 4.92 -1.74
N LEU A 54 6.98 3.59 -1.68
CA LEU A 54 5.95 2.80 -2.33
C LEU A 54 5.16 1.99 -1.31
N ILE A 55 3.92 1.67 -1.65
CA ILE A 55 3.10 0.68 -0.95
C ILE A 55 2.67 -0.38 -1.96
N CYS A 56 2.82 -1.67 -1.64
CA CYS A 56 2.37 -2.75 -2.52
C CYS A 56 0.85 -2.93 -2.49
N SER A 57 0.29 -3.52 -3.54
CA SER A 57 -1.15 -3.73 -3.70
C SER A 57 -1.81 -4.52 -2.57
N CYS A 58 -1.07 -5.38 -1.86
CA CYS A 58 -1.58 -6.13 -0.71
C CYS A 58 -2.13 -5.26 0.44
N HIS A 59 -1.78 -3.96 0.48
CA HIS A 59 -2.25 -3.06 1.53
C HIS A 59 -3.55 -2.33 1.17
N PHE A 60 -4.05 -2.50 -0.05
CA PHE A 60 -5.28 -1.89 -0.56
C PHE A 60 -6.34 -2.96 -0.80
N LEU A 61 -7.60 -2.57 -0.70
CA LEU A 61 -8.69 -3.48 -1.02
C LEU A 61 -8.82 -3.62 -2.55
N PRO A 62 -9.29 -4.76 -3.08
CA PRO A 62 -9.57 -4.93 -4.51
C PRO A 62 -10.48 -3.84 -5.09
N GLU A 63 -11.42 -3.34 -4.29
CA GLU A 63 -12.36 -2.25 -4.64
C GLU A 63 -11.70 -0.88 -4.78
N ASP A 64 -10.56 -0.66 -4.11
CA ASP A 64 -9.77 0.57 -4.19
C ASP A 64 -9.08 0.71 -5.55
N PHE A 65 -8.99 -0.38 -6.31
CA PHE A 65 -8.42 -0.39 -7.64
C PHE A 65 -9.48 -0.01 -8.68
N GLY A 66 -9.23 1.10 -9.36
CA GLY A 66 -9.94 1.55 -10.53
C GLY A 66 -9.26 1.00 -11.78
N ARG A 67 -10.05 0.33 -12.63
CA ARG A 67 -9.62 -0.03 -13.97
C ARG A 67 -10.09 1.06 -14.93
N THR A 68 -9.20 2.01 -15.23
CA THR A 68 -9.46 2.99 -16.29
C THR A 68 -8.71 2.54 -17.54
N GLY A 69 -9.41 1.87 -18.45
CA GLY A 69 -8.82 1.27 -19.65
C GLY A 69 -7.83 0.14 -19.32
N GLN A 70 -6.62 0.20 -19.89
CA GLN A 70 -5.56 -0.79 -19.66
C GLN A 70 -4.72 -0.52 -18.40
N THR A 71 -4.92 0.59 -17.69
CA THR A 71 -4.13 0.95 -16.50
C THR A 71 -4.91 0.72 -15.23
N VAL A 72 -4.34 -0.05 -14.29
CA VAL A 72 -4.84 -0.17 -12.92
C VAL A 72 -4.30 0.99 -12.10
N ARG A 73 -5.19 1.83 -11.56
CA ARG A 73 -4.84 2.94 -10.66
C ARG A 73 -5.67 2.86 -9.40
N LEU A 74 -5.18 3.45 -8.31
CA LEU A 74 -5.97 3.59 -7.09
C LEU A 74 -7.04 4.67 -7.32
N ARG A 75 -8.31 4.33 -7.10
CA ARG A 75 -9.47 5.25 -7.17
C ARG A 75 -9.28 6.45 -6.28
N GLU A 76 -9.96 7.56 -6.51
CA GLU A 76 -9.99 8.67 -5.56
C GLU A 76 -10.64 8.21 -4.24
N GLY A 77 -9.97 8.40 -3.11
CA GLY A 77 -10.41 7.90 -1.79
C GLY A 77 -9.69 6.65 -1.27
N ALA A 78 -9.14 5.79 -2.13
CA ALA A 78 -8.31 4.64 -1.74
C ALA A 78 -7.17 5.02 -0.77
N ILE A 79 -7.13 4.34 0.36
CA ILE A 79 -6.11 4.42 1.41
C ILE A 79 -5.64 3.02 1.77
N PRO A 80 -4.35 2.80 2.09
CA PRO A 80 -3.92 1.51 2.54
C PRO A 80 -4.60 1.25 3.89
N SER A 81 -5.26 0.12 4.02
CA SER A 81 -6.05 -0.25 5.20
C SER A 81 -5.66 -1.62 5.74
N ILE A 82 -5.11 -2.49 4.88
CA ILE A 82 -4.68 -3.83 5.24
C ILE A 82 -3.26 -3.74 5.80
N PHE A 83 -3.10 -3.86 7.11
CA PHE A 83 -1.80 -3.94 7.77
C PHE A 83 -1.82 -5.05 8.81
N ASN A 84 -0.74 -5.83 8.88
CA ASN A 84 -0.59 -6.86 9.90
C ASN A 84 0.01 -6.25 11.17
N PHE A 85 -0.68 -5.30 11.80
CA PHE A 85 -0.27 -4.74 13.08
C PHE A 85 -0.43 -5.80 14.20
N PRO A 86 0.48 -5.85 15.19
CA PRO A 86 0.34 -6.74 16.33
C PRO A 86 -1.02 -6.54 17.01
N LYS A 87 -1.61 -7.62 17.55
CA LYS A 87 -3.02 -7.71 18.01
C LYS A 87 -3.46 -6.60 18.98
N HIS A 88 -2.52 -5.91 19.63
CA HIS A 88 -2.83 -4.77 20.50
C HIS A 88 -3.20 -3.47 19.73
N LEU A 89 -3.00 -3.41 18.41
CA LEU A 89 -3.25 -2.24 17.55
C LEU A 89 -4.29 -2.49 16.45
N SER A 90 -4.85 -3.69 16.36
CA SER A 90 -5.73 -4.13 15.28
C SER A 90 -7.13 -4.45 15.79
N LYS A 91 -8.08 -3.55 15.52
CA LYS A 91 -9.47 -3.95 15.29
C LYS A 91 -9.64 -4.09 13.77
N VAL A 92 -9.92 -5.33 13.36
CA VAL A 92 -10.70 -5.76 12.18
C VAL A 92 -9.95 -6.12 10.88
N SER A 93 -10.18 -7.39 10.51
CA SER A 93 -10.18 -8.05 9.20
C SER A 93 -8.88 -8.23 8.40
N GLN A 94 -8.18 -9.33 8.72
CA GLN A 94 -7.33 -10.04 7.77
C GLN A 94 -8.20 -10.57 6.61
N ALA A 95 -8.02 -10.04 5.40
CA ALA A 95 -8.35 -10.77 4.18
C ALA A 95 -7.09 -11.54 3.76
N PRO A 96 -7.10 -12.88 3.72
CA PRO A 96 -5.98 -13.65 3.21
C PRO A 96 -5.86 -13.41 1.69
N CYS A 97 -4.68 -12.99 1.24
CA CYS A 97 -4.30 -13.09 -0.16
C CYS A 97 -4.15 -14.58 -0.50
N HIS A 98 -5.22 -15.17 -1.05
CA HIS A 98 -5.20 -16.51 -1.63
C HIS A 98 -4.22 -16.53 -2.81
N HIS A 99 -3.23 -17.41 -2.74
CA HIS A 99 -2.53 -17.96 -3.90
C HIS A 99 -3.16 -19.32 -4.21
#